data_AF-A0A9D1MXL3-F1
#
_entry.id   AF-A0A9D1MXL3-F1
#
_cell.length_a   1.000
_cell.length_b   1.000
_cell.length_c   1.000
_cell.angle_alpha   90.00
_cell.angle_beta   90.00
_cell.angle_gamma   90.00
#
_symmetry.space_group_name_H-M   'P 1'
#
loop_
_entity.id
_entity.type
_entity.pdbx_description
1 polymer ?
#
loop_
_entity_poly.entity_id
_entity_poly.type
_entity_poly.pdbx_seq_one_letter_code
_entity_poly.pdbx_strand_id
1 'polypeptide(L)'
;MSFFTQAATEPATSPLEKAYEVISEYFDLIVEYLILFVEFIGIAILIYAIVAAVVGLFRHHKHVRLNLAEGIALSLEFKMGGELLRTVIVRDWNELLILGAVILLRAALTFLIQWEIKLERRSGNLTDLELHDLKLASKRHIFR
;
A
#
# COMPACT_ATOMS: atom_id res chain seq x y z
N MET A 1 -11.27 -55.10 37.69
CA MET A 1 -10.54 -53.98 38.33
C MET A 1 -9.83 -53.11 37.27
N SER A 2 -10.44 -52.87 36.11
CA SER A 2 -9.85 -52.07 35.01
C SER A 2 -10.88 -51.29 34.17
N PHE A 3 -12.15 -51.24 34.59
CA PHE A 3 -13.21 -50.50 33.88
C PHE A 3 -13.38 -49.05 34.34
N PHE A 4 -12.62 -48.61 35.36
CA PHE A 4 -12.68 -47.24 35.90
C PHE A 4 -11.53 -46.34 35.42
N THR A 5 -10.65 -46.82 34.54
CA THR A 5 -9.48 -46.05 34.07
C THR A 5 -9.69 -45.37 32.71
N GLN A 6 -10.81 -45.63 32.01
CA GLN A 6 -11.08 -45.07 30.67
C GLN A 6 -11.88 -43.75 30.68
N ALA A 7 -12.33 -43.26 31.85
CA ALA A 7 -13.19 -42.07 31.94
C ALA A 7 -12.47 -40.82 32.47
N ALA A 8 -11.14 -40.82 32.56
CA ALA A 8 -10.37 -39.78 33.25
C ALA A 8 -9.26 -39.12 32.39
N THR A 9 -9.40 -39.11 31.06
CA THR A 9 -8.46 -38.37 30.19
C THR A 9 -9.17 -37.66 29.02
N GLU A 10 -10.42 -37.23 29.20
CA GLU A 10 -10.90 -36.08 28.45
C GLU A 10 -10.56 -34.86 29.30
N PRO A 11 -9.57 -34.02 28.94
CA PRO A 11 -9.40 -32.75 29.63
C PRO A 11 -10.74 -32.03 29.49
N ALA A 12 -11.35 -31.66 30.62
CA ALA A 12 -12.55 -30.84 30.64
C ALA A 12 -12.18 -29.45 30.10
N THR A 13 -12.06 -29.32 28.78
CA THR A 13 -11.87 -28.05 28.09
C THR A 13 -13.03 -27.17 28.50
N SER A 14 -12.74 -26.05 29.16
CA SER A 14 -13.79 -25.19 29.70
C SER A 14 -14.73 -24.73 28.56
N PRO A 15 -16.03 -24.46 28.81
CA PRO A 15 -16.92 -23.93 27.77
C PRO A 15 -16.36 -22.69 27.06
N LEU A 16 -15.47 -21.95 27.74
CA LEU A 16 -14.80 -20.78 27.20
C LEU A 16 -13.69 -21.16 26.21
N GLU A 17 -12.97 -22.25 26.45
CA GLU A 17 -11.88 -22.75 25.59
C GLU A 17 -12.40 -23.13 24.19
N LYS A 18 -13.55 -23.83 24.16
CA LYS A 18 -14.26 -24.13 22.90
C LYS A 18 -14.76 -22.85 22.21
N ALA A 19 -15.22 -21.86 22.97
CA ALA A 19 -15.62 -20.58 22.39
C ALA A 19 -14.42 -19.82 21.80
N TYR A 20 -13.25 -19.87 22.44
CA TYR A 20 -12.02 -19.27 21.92
C TYR A 20 -11.54 -19.96 20.64
N GLU A 21 -11.54 -21.30 20.58
CA GLU A 21 -11.16 -22.04 19.36
C GLU A 21 -12.05 -21.67 18.16
N VAL A 22 -13.37 -21.67 18.36
CA VAL A 22 -14.32 -21.29 17.32
C VAL A 22 -14.09 -19.84 16.88
N ILE A 23 -13.97 -18.90 17.83
CA ILE A 23 -13.74 -17.49 17.50
C ILE A 23 -12.41 -17.29 16.73
N SER A 24 -11.35 -18.01 17.13
CA SER A 24 -10.04 -17.95 16.45
C SER A 24 -10.12 -18.47 15.03
N GLU A 25 -10.77 -19.63 14.82
CA GLU A 25 -10.92 -20.23 13.48
C GLU A 25 -11.70 -19.32 12.53
N TYR A 26 -12.79 -18.71 13.01
CA TYR A 26 -13.54 -17.73 12.22
C TYR A 26 -12.73 -16.47 11.93
N PHE A 27 -11.92 -15.99 12.89
CA PHE A 27 -11.08 -14.82 12.72
C PHE A 27 -10.01 -15.04 11.65
N ASP A 28 -9.28 -16.16 11.71
CA ASP A 28 -8.24 -16.49 10.73
C ASP A 28 -8.83 -16.62 9.32
N LEU A 29 -9.99 -17.28 9.19
CA LEU A 29 -10.70 -17.42 7.92
C LEU A 29 -11.10 -16.05 7.33
N ILE A 30 -11.65 -15.17 8.17
CA ILE A 30 -12.08 -13.83 7.77
C ILE A 30 -10.88 -13.02 7.28
N VAL A 31 -9.75 -13.05 8.01
CA VAL A 31 -8.59 -12.25 7.62
C VAL A 31 -7.87 -12.83 6.40
N GLU A 32 -7.81 -14.15 6.25
CA GLU A 32 -7.30 -14.77 5.03
C GLU A 32 -8.11 -14.31 3.80
N TYR A 33 -9.43 -14.23 3.95
CA TYR A 33 -10.31 -13.71 2.90
C TYR A 33 -10.08 -12.21 2.62
N LEU A 34 -9.84 -11.40 3.65
CA LEU A 34 -9.47 -9.99 3.53
C LEU A 34 -8.14 -9.79 2.81
N ILE A 35 -7.11 -10.59 3.11
CA ILE A 35 -5.80 -10.55 2.43
C ILE A 35 -5.99 -10.82 0.95
N LEU A 36 -6.70 -11.90 0.61
CA LEU A 36 -6.99 -12.28 -0.78
C LEU A 36 -7.73 -11.15 -1.52
N PHE A 37 -8.71 -10.53 -0.86
CA PHE A 37 -9.48 -9.43 -1.44
C PHE A 37 -8.62 -8.18 -1.70
N VAL A 38 -7.76 -7.80 -0.75
CA VAL A 38 -6.84 -6.67 -0.89
C VAL A 38 -5.82 -6.92 -2.01
N GLU A 39 -5.25 -8.12 -2.09
CA GLU A 39 -4.34 -8.51 -3.17
C GLU A 39 -5.03 -8.45 -4.54
N PHE A 40 -6.27 -8.92 -4.61
CA PHE A 40 -7.05 -8.88 -5.85
C PHE A 40 -7.27 -7.44 -6.34
N ILE A 41 -7.58 -6.51 -5.43
CA ILE A 41 -7.70 -5.08 -5.77
C ILE A 41 -6.37 -4.52 -6.30
N GLY A 42 -5.26 -4.82 -5.63
CA GLY A 42 -3.94 -4.39 -6.08
C GLY A 42 -3.62 -4.89 -7.49
N ILE A 43 -3.91 -6.16 -7.79
CA ILE A 43 -3.73 -6.75 -9.12
C ILE A 43 -4.65 -6.08 -10.15
N ALA A 44 -5.92 -5.83 -9.81
CA ALA A 44 -6.85 -5.16 -10.71
C ALA A 44 -6.40 -3.74 -11.09
N ILE A 45 -5.92 -2.96 -10.12
CA ILE A 45 -5.35 -1.63 -10.34
C ILE A 45 -4.10 -1.69 -11.22
N LEU A 46 -3.21 -2.66 -10.97
CA LEU A 46 -2.00 -2.85 -11.79
C LEU A 46 -2.36 -3.14 -13.26
N ILE A 47 -3.29 -4.07 -13.48
CA ILE A 47 -3.75 -4.43 -14.83
C ILE A 47 -4.36 -3.20 -15.52
N TYR A 48 -5.22 -2.45 -14.83
CA TYR A 48 -5.81 -1.22 -15.37
C TYR A 48 -4.73 -0.19 -15.76
N ALA A 49 -3.74 0.04 -14.91
CA ALA A 49 -2.65 0.97 -15.20
C ALA A 49 -1.83 0.56 -16.44
N ILE A 50 -1.54 -0.73 -16.57
CA ILE A 50 -0.83 -1.28 -17.74
C ILE A 50 -1.67 -1.09 -19.01
N VAL A 51 -2.95 -1.45 -18.99
CA VAL A 51 -3.84 -1.31 -20.15
C VAL A 51 -3.98 0.15 -20.56
N ALA A 52 -4.21 1.04 -19.59
CA ALA A 52 -4.30 2.49 -19.84
C ALA A 52 -3.01 3.04 -20.44
N ALA A 53 -1.84 2.56 -19.98
CA ALA A 53 -0.56 2.96 -20.53
C ALA A 53 -0.32 2.46 -21.95
N VAL A 54 -0.68 1.22 -22.25
CA VAL A 54 -0.59 0.65 -23.61
C VAL A 54 -1.47 1.45 -24.57
N VAL A 55 -2.74 1.72 -24.20
CA VAL A 55 -3.65 2.54 -25.02
C VAL A 55 -3.13 3.97 -25.20
N GLY A 56 -2.59 4.57 -24.15
CA GLY A 56 -1.99 5.90 -24.18
C GLY A 56 -0.75 6.01 -25.06
N LEU A 57 0.07 4.95 -25.11
CA LEU A 57 1.27 4.88 -25.95
C LEU A 57 0.92 4.93 -27.44
N PHE A 58 -0.12 4.20 -27.85
CA PHE A 58 -0.64 4.26 -29.22
C PHE A 58 -1.20 5.65 -29.60
N ARG A 59 -1.66 6.44 -28.62
CA ARG A 59 -2.19 7.80 -28.82
C ARG A 59 -1.18 8.95 -28.67
N HIS A 60 0.13 8.67 -28.52
CA HIS A 60 1.20 9.69 -28.48
C HIS A 60 1.01 10.79 -27.40
N HIS A 61 0.38 10.48 -26.26
CA HIS A 61 0.21 11.45 -25.18
C HIS A 61 1.46 11.53 -24.29
N LYS A 62 1.95 12.75 -24.03
CA LYS A 62 3.20 13.01 -23.28
C LYS A 62 3.13 12.67 -21.77
N HIS A 63 1.92 12.45 -21.22
CA HIS A 63 1.68 12.21 -19.79
C HIS A 63 1.49 10.73 -19.40
N VAL A 64 1.61 9.80 -20.35
CA VAL A 64 1.32 8.37 -20.13
C VAL A 64 2.25 7.72 -19.09
N ARG A 65 3.53 8.13 -19.07
CA ARG A 65 4.52 7.60 -18.11
C ARG A 65 4.22 7.95 -16.66
N LEU A 66 3.64 9.14 -16.41
CA LEU A 66 3.33 9.60 -15.06
C LEU A 66 2.14 8.81 -14.49
N ASN A 67 1.07 8.66 -15.29
CA ASN A 67 -0.11 7.89 -14.88
C ASN A 67 0.22 6.40 -14.68
N LEU A 68 1.14 5.84 -15.48
CA LEU A 68 1.63 4.49 -15.28
C LEU A 68 2.42 4.35 -13.97
N ALA A 69 3.33 5.28 -13.68
CA ALA A 69 4.11 5.27 -12.45
C ALA A 69 3.23 5.38 -11.20
N GLU A 70 2.22 6.26 -11.21
CA GLU A 70 1.23 6.38 -10.14
C GLU A 70 0.40 5.09 -9.99
N GLY A 71 -0.07 4.50 -11.09
CA GLY A 71 -0.83 3.25 -11.05
C GLY A 71 -0.02 2.06 -10.53
N ILE A 72 1.25 1.96 -10.91
CA ILE A 72 2.17 0.95 -10.38
C ILE A 72 2.41 1.16 -8.88
N ALA A 73 2.69 2.40 -8.45
CA ALA A 73 2.90 2.73 -7.05
C ALA A 73 1.67 2.37 -6.20
N LEU A 74 0.47 2.75 -6.66
CA LEU A 74 -0.78 2.44 -5.97
C LEU A 74 -1.02 0.93 -5.86
N SER A 75 -0.80 0.17 -6.94
CA SER A 75 -0.95 -1.29 -6.90
C SER A 75 0.01 -1.98 -5.92
N LEU A 76 1.24 -1.46 -5.82
CA LEU A 76 2.26 -1.95 -4.88
C LEU A 76 1.90 -1.60 -3.44
N GLU A 77 1.35 -0.41 -3.18
CA GLU A 77 0.86 -0.04 -1.86
C GLU A 77 -0.24 -0.99 -1.37
N PHE A 78 -1.21 -1.32 -2.24
CA PHE A 78 -2.26 -2.30 -1.94
C PHE A 78 -1.72 -3.71 -1.74
N LYS A 79 -0.86 -4.18 -2.66
CA LYS A 79 -0.25 -5.52 -2.56
C LYS A 79 0.51 -5.67 -1.25
N MET A 80 1.38 -4.71 -0.95
CA MET A 80 2.10 -4.76 0.29
C MET A 80 1.21 -4.48 1.52
N GLY A 81 0.00 -3.93 1.37
CA GLY A 81 -0.99 -3.80 2.45
C GLY A 81 -1.58 -5.16 2.87
N GLY A 82 -1.84 -6.04 1.89
CA GLY A 82 -2.24 -7.43 2.14
C GLY A 82 -1.15 -8.25 2.85
N GLU A 83 0.11 -8.06 2.44
CA GLU A 83 1.27 -8.69 3.07
C GLU A 83 1.43 -8.28 4.54
N LEU A 84 1.19 -7.00 4.86
CA LEU A 84 1.19 -6.51 6.24
C LEU A 84 0.05 -7.14 7.06
N LEU A 85 -1.15 -7.28 6.48
CA LEU A 85 -2.29 -7.94 7.14
C LEU A 85 -1.98 -9.41 7.46
N ARG A 86 -1.23 -10.10 6.60
CA ARG A 86 -0.77 -11.48 6.83
C ARG A 86 0.17 -11.57 8.03
N THR A 87 1.09 -10.61 8.18
CA THR A 87 1.95 -10.55 9.38
C THR A 87 1.19 -10.16 10.65
N VAL A 88 0.02 -9.50 10.54
CA VAL A 88 -0.77 -9.08 11.72
C VAL A 88 -1.30 -10.26 12.53
N ILE A 89 -1.57 -11.39 11.87
CA ILE A 89 -2.17 -12.60 12.46
C ILE A 89 -1.11 -13.53 13.05
N VAL A 90 0.03 -13.70 12.39
CA VAL A 90 1.07 -14.68 12.78
C VAL A 90 1.94 -14.20 13.95
N ARG A 91 1.61 -13.01 14.49
CA ARG A 91 2.55 -12.08 15.06
C ARG A 91 3.06 -12.47 16.45
N ASP A 92 4.15 -13.21 16.46
CA ASP A 92 5.05 -13.34 17.60
C ASP A 92 5.70 -11.98 17.94
N TRP A 93 6.15 -11.78 19.20
CA TRP A 93 6.72 -10.48 19.66
C TRP A 93 7.84 -9.94 18.77
N ASN A 94 8.63 -10.84 18.17
CA ASN A 94 9.73 -10.49 17.27
C ASN A 94 9.24 -10.06 15.88
N GLU A 95 8.10 -10.60 15.42
CA GLU A 95 7.47 -10.25 14.15
C GLU A 95 6.78 -8.89 14.21
N LEU A 96 6.23 -8.51 15.37
CA LEU A 96 5.69 -7.17 15.60
C LEU A 96 6.75 -6.08 15.37
N LEU A 97 8.00 -6.35 15.75
CA LEU A 97 9.12 -5.43 15.63
C LEU A 97 9.54 -5.24 14.16
N ILE A 98 9.60 -6.35 13.41
CA ILE A 98 9.87 -6.34 11.96
C ILE A 98 8.76 -5.60 11.21
N LEU A 99 7.50 -5.85 11.58
CA LEU A 99 6.35 -5.15 10.99
C LEU A 99 6.45 -3.63 11.20
N GLY A 100 6.75 -3.19 12.42
CA GLY A 100 6.97 -1.77 12.73
C GLY A 100 8.08 -1.16 11.87
N ALA A 101 9.19 -1.88 11.70
CA ALA A 101 10.31 -1.44 10.87
C ALA A 101 9.93 -1.33 9.38
N VAL A 102 9.18 -2.29 8.83
CA VAL A 102 8.73 -2.27 7.42
C VAL A 102 7.78 -1.11 7.15
N ILE A 103 6.83 -0.82 8.05
CA ILE A 103 5.92 0.31 7.93
C ILE A 103 6.69 1.63 7.94
N LEU A 104 7.64 1.76 8.87
CA LEU A 104 8.46 2.97 9.02
C LEU A 104 9.36 3.18 7.79
N LEU A 105 9.97 2.12 7.27
CA LEU A 105 10.75 2.15 6.03
C LEU A 105 9.89 2.56 4.82
N ARG A 106 8.67 2.03 4.69
CA ARG A 106 7.75 2.40 3.61
C ARG A 106 7.35 3.87 3.70
N ALA A 107 7.03 4.36 4.90
CA ALA A 107 6.71 5.77 5.13
C ALA A 107 7.89 6.67 4.72
N ALA A 108 9.13 6.28 5.08
CA ALA A 108 10.33 7.02 4.71
C ALA A 108 10.56 7.05 3.18
N LEU A 109 10.45 5.91 2.49
CA LEU A 109 10.62 5.83 1.04
C LEU A 109 9.54 6.62 0.28
N THR A 110 8.29 6.49 0.70
CA THR A 110 7.17 7.21 0.10
C THR A 110 7.31 8.72 0.30
N PHE A 111 7.76 9.14 1.48
CA PHE A 111 8.06 10.54 1.78
C PHE A 111 9.21 11.09 0.93
N LEU A 112 10.27 10.31 0.69
CA LEU A 112 11.38 10.67 -0.19
C LEU A 112 10.90 10.94 -1.62
N ILE A 113 10.07 10.05 -2.18
CA ILE A 113 9.52 10.21 -3.54
C ILE A 113 8.58 11.42 -3.62
N GLN A 114 7.69 11.57 -2.63
CA GLN A 114 6.78 12.71 -2.55
C GLN A 114 7.54 14.04 -2.44
N TRP A 115 8.66 14.07 -1.73
CA TRP A 115 9.49 15.26 -1.60
C TRP A 115 10.21 15.58 -2.92
N GLU A 116 10.77 14.58 -3.60
CA GLU A 116 11.42 14.77 -4.91
C GLU A 116 10.45 15.38 -5.94
N ILE A 117 9.25 14.81 -6.05
CA ILE A 117 8.20 15.32 -6.96
C ILE A 117 7.76 16.74 -6.57
N LYS A 118 7.64 17.03 -5.26
CA LYS A 118 7.26 18.37 -4.77
C LYS A 118 8.37 19.41 -5.00
N LEU A 119 9.63 18.98 -5.06
CA LEU A 119 10.78 19.84 -5.31
C LEU A 119 10.88 20.20 -6.80
N GLU A 120 10.69 19.23 -7.70
CA GLU A 120 10.68 19.46 -9.15
C GLU A 120 9.54 20.39 -9.57
N ARG A 121 8.32 20.16 -9.04
CA ARG A 121 7.16 21.03 -9.32
C ARG A 121 7.36 22.47 -8.87
N ARG A 122 8.07 22.69 -7.74
CA ARG A 122 8.38 24.04 -7.27
C ARG A 122 9.48 24.71 -8.07
N SER A 123 10.50 23.97 -8.48
CA SER A 123 11.57 24.52 -9.32
C SER A 123 11.06 24.93 -10.69
N GLY A 124 10.20 24.13 -11.34
CA GLY A 124 9.63 24.47 -12.65
C GLY A 124 8.77 25.75 -12.64
N ASN A 125 7.89 25.91 -11.64
CA ASN A 125 7.03 27.10 -11.53
C ASN A 125 7.82 28.39 -11.25
N LEU A 126 8.92 28.32 -10.50
CA LEU A 126 9.71 29.51 -10.18
C LEU A 126 10.41 30.06 -11.43
N THR A 127 10.92 29.19 -12.30
CA THR A 127 11.60 29.59 -13.54
C THR A 127 10.64 30.25 -14.52
N ASP A 128 9.40 29.76 -14.63
CA ASP A 128 8.38 30.34 -15.51
C ASP A 128 7.87 31.71 -15.01
N LEU A 129 7.81 31.92 -13.69
CA LEU A 129 7.43 33.21 -13.10
C LEU A 129 8.51 34.27 -13.27
N GLU A 130 9.79 33.92 -13.05
CA GLU A 130 10.90 34.87 -13.27
C GLU A 130 11.06 35.24 -14.76
N LEU A 131 10.84 34.28 -15.67
CA LEU A 131 10.80 34.55 -17.11
C LEU A 131 9.64 35.46 -17.52
N HIS A 132 8.48 35.34 -16.86
CA HIS A 132 7.33 36.21 -17.10
C HIS A 132 7.62 37.63 -16.60
N ASP A 133 8.12 37.80 -15.38
CA ASP A 133 8.43 39.12 -14.81
C ASP A 133 9.54 39.84 -15.58
N LEU A 134 10.57 39.12 -16.06
CA LEU A 134 11.59 39.68 -16.96
C LEU A 134 11.01 40.12 -18.31
N LYS A 135 10.09 39.33 -18.90
CA LYS A 135 9.37 39.74 -20.11
C LYS A 135 8.50 40.97 -19.88
N LEU A 136 7.83 41.07 -18.72
CA LEU A 136 7.00 42.23 -18.36
C LEU A 136 7.84 43.49 -18.14
N ALA A 137 8.98 43.36 -17.45
CA ALA A 137 9.92 44.47 -17.22
C ALA A 137 10.56 44.95 -18.53
N SER A 138 10.99 44.03 -19.40
CA SER A 138 11.57 44.35 -20.71
C SER A 138 10.55 45.01 -21.64
N LYS A 139 9.30 44.53 -21.68
CA LYS A 139 8.24 45.11 -22.51
C LYS A 139 7.85 46.53 -22.08
N ARG A 140 7.95 46.84 -20.79
CA ARG A 140 7.68 48.18 -20.23
C ARG A 140 8.72 49.23 -20.65
N HIS A 141 9.95 48.81 -20.95
CA HIS A 141 11.02 49.71 -21.42
C HIS A 141 11.02 49.92 -22.94
N ILE A 142 10.49 48.99 -23.73
CA ILE A 142 10.45 49.10 -25.20
C ILE A 142 9.25 49.93 -25.68
N PHE A 143 8.21 50.08 -24.86
CA PHE A 143 6.98 50.82 -25.21
C PHE A 143 6.92 52.24 -24.62
N ARG A 144 8.07 52.86 -24.33
CA ARG A 144 8.15 54.23 -23.82
C ARG A 144 9.10 55.09 -24.66
#